data_AF-A0A173Y266-F1
#
_entry.id   AF-A0A173Y266-F1
#
_cell.length_a   1.000
_cell.length_b   1.000
_cell.length_c   1.000
_cell.angle_alpha   90.00
_cell.angle_beta   90.00
_cell.angle_gamma   90.00
#
_symmetry.space_group_name_H-M   'P 1'
#
loop_
_entity.id
_entity.type
_entity.pdbx_description
1 polymer ?
#
loop_
_entity_poly.entity_id
_entity_poly.type
_entity_poly.pdbx_seq_one_letter_code
_entity_poly.pdbx_strand_id
1 'polypeptide(L)'
;MGWEFDGGRVEANTADNRLQIFFDEKPDKEIREELKGNGFRYSPSTEAWQRQLNDNAIYAADCIKCIQPLTGERPTELQKRASQEAAAEKAAAPEQPQDTEPGTADAPEKPTTPETFYKVRQNSYSDSPENSYILQEYVAQDNGMAKLGDILYTGTPEKCRELLGKLETGELTQGDVKDLYAKAQEAQTAAEPGQDVPEQTADKKEPDKDTFSIYQLKDGDGMRDYHFEPYDRLQAAGLSVEAANYNLIYAAELTPGTSLEDIHTRFNIDHPKDFKGHSLSVSDIVVLHQNGEDTAHYVDSFGYKEVPEFLQEQTPQLTPDTRMTGEQIRTPRGSFSVTDMTAEQMKEAEYGLHHTSEDRKYLIMGNGTQAFAVAAEPPEKANPLKHVEDAIEQNDNNFDGIINNTPTPTADELEEKARNGEQISLAEYAAALKADKEQGKEKKPGIKCFCGFPARPGRAVLRSATLF
;
A
#
# COMPACT_ATOMS: atom_id res chain seq x y z
N MET A 1 7.66 41.04 -18.95
CA MET A 1 8.27 40.74 -17.63
C MET A 1 9.77 40.70 -17.85
N GLY A 2 10.56 41.48 -17.11
CA GLY A 2 12.01 41.61 -17.34
C GLY A 2 12.62 42.64 -16.41
N TRP A 3 13.94 42.79 -16.44
CA TRP A 3 14.68 43.77 -15.63
C TRP A 3 15.92 44.28 -16.36
N GLU A 4 16.39 45.45 -15.96
CA GLU A 4 17.64 46.04 -16.45
C GLU A 4 18.78 45.78 -15.47
N PHE A 5 19.97 45.56 -16.00
CA PHE A 5 21.21 45.35 -15.25
C PHE A 5 22.32 46.24 -15.83
N ASP A 6 23.45 46.31 -15.13
CA ASP A 6 24.58 47.11 -15.60
C ASP A 6 25.20 46.48 -16.86
N GLY A 7 24.97 47.10 -18.02
CA GLY A 7 25.43 46.64 -19.33
C GLY A 7 24.41 45.83 -20.15
N GLY A 8 23.13 45.85 -19.78
CA GLY A 8 22.09 45.25 -20.60
C GLY A 8 20.72 45.08 -19.94
N ARG A 9 19.89 44.19 -20.50
CA ARG A 9 18.56 43.85 -19.96
C ARG A 9 18.23 42.38 -20.12
N VAL A 10 17.39 41.88 -19.21
CA VAL A 10 16.82 40.54 -19.26
C VAL A 10 15.33 40.63 -19.54
N GLU A 11 14.84 39.80 -20.45
CA GLU A 11 13.45 39.72 -20.86
C GLU A 11 12.95 38.28 -20.75
N ALA A 12 11.86 38.09 -20.00
CA ALA A 12 11.11 36.84 -19.98
C ALA A 12 10.08 36.88 -21.11
N ASN A 13 10.47 36.37 -22.27
CA ASN A 13 9.62 36.24 -23.44
C ASN A 13 8.74 34.99 -23.29
N THR A 14 7.51 35.22 -22.83
CA THR A 14 6.51 34.17 -22.61
C THR A 14 5.96 33.59 -23.91
N ALA A 15 6.02 34.33 -25.02
CA ALA A 15 5.54 33.86 -26.32
C ALA A 15 6.45 32.76 -26.89
N ASP A 16 7.77 32.96 -26.78
CA ASP A 16 8.76 31.99 -27.26
C ASP A 16 9.22 30.99 -26.17
N ASN A 17 8.68 31.12 -24.96
CA ASN A 17 9.08 30.35 -23.78
C ASN A 17 10.61 30.43 -23.54
N ARG A 18 11.15 31.66 -23.56
CA ARG A 18 12.59 31.93 -23.39
C ARG A 18 12.85 33.04 -22.38
N LEU A 19 13.85 32.82 -21.53
CA LEU A 19 14.49 33.88 -20.77
C LEU A 19 15.68 34.38 -21.60
N GLN A 20 15.64 35.63 -22.02
CA GLN A 20 16.59 36.23 -22.96
C GLN A 20 17.38 37.35 -22.26
N ILE A 21 18.69 37.33 -22.41
CA ILE A 21 19.63 38.31 -21.86
C ILE A 21 20.27 39.05 -23.04
N PHE A 22 20.05 40.34 -23.10
CA PHE A 22 20.63 41.25 -24.07
C PHE A 22 21.74 42.05 -23.39
N PHE A 23 22.92 42.07 -23.99
CA PHE A 23 24.03 42.93 -23.56
C PHE A 23 24.18 44.07 -24.56
N ASP A 24 24.49 45.28 -24.08
CA ASP A 24 24.69 46.46 -24.93
C ASP A 24 25.98 46.36 -25.74
N GLU A 25 27.00 45.75 -25.15
CA GLU A 25 28.27 45.42 -25.79
C GLU A 25 28.59 43.93 -25.65
N LYS A 26 29.53 43.43 -26.46
CA LYS A 26 29.91 42.02 -26.41
C LYS A 26 30.51 41.71 -25.03
N PRO A 27 29.89 40.80 -24.23
CA PRO A 27 30.39 40.49 -22.90
C PRO A 27 31.76 39.81 -22.96
N ASP A 28 32.56 40.05 -21.92
CA ASP A 28 33.90 39.50 -21.78
C ASP A 28 33.92 37.97 -21.77
N LYS A 29 35.10 37.38 -21.98
CA LYS A 29 35.23 35.92 -22.08
C LYS A 29 34.74 35.22 -20.80
N GLU A 30 35.04 35.77 -19.64
CA GLU A 30 34.64 35.21 -18.33
C GLU A 30 33.12 35.20 -18.17
N ILE A 31 32.44 36.31 -18.47
CA ILE A 31 30.97 36.43 -18.44
C ILE A 31 30.34 35.42 -19.40
N ARG A 32 30.91 35.25 -20.60
CA ARG A 32 30.41 34.27 -21.58
C ARG A 32 30.58 32.82 -21.11
N GLU A 33 31.63 32.52 -20.34
CA GLU A 33 31.82 31.19 -19.73
C GLU A 33 30.85 30.97 -18.58
N GLU A 34 30.63 31.99 -17.74
CA GLU A 34 29.65 31.97 -16.65
C GLU A 34 28.21 31.75 -17.16
N LEU A 35 27.81 32.48 -18.21
CA LEU A 35 26.50 32.28 -18.87
C LEU A 35 26.35 30.86 -19.41
N LYS A 36 27.40 30.31 -20.03
CA LYS A 36 27.36 28.93 -20.55
C LYS A 36 27.28 27.88 -19.45
N GLY A 37 27.97 28.10 -18.33
CA GLY A 37 27.93 27.24 -17.14
C GLY A 37 26.54 27.20 -16.51
N ASN A 38 25.83 28.33 -16.53
CA ASN A 38 24.45 28.46 -16.06
C ASN A 38 23.39 28.09 -17.13
N GLY A 39 23.81 27.43 -18.22
CA GLY A 39 22.91 26.87 -19.23
C GLY A 39 22.40 27.85 -20.29
N PHE A 40 22.84 29.11 -20.29
CA PHE A 40 22.49 30.06 -21.35
C PHE A 40 23.28 29.76 -22.63
N ARG A 41 22.61 29.94 -23.77
CA ARG A 41 23.19 29.75 -25.10
C ARG A 41 22.98 31.00 -25.94
N TYR A 42 24.04 31.45 -26.60
CA TYR A 42 23.96 32.59 -27.50
C TYR A 42 23.18 32.21 -28.76
N SER A 43 22.18 33.02 -29.12
CA SER A 43 21.37 32.88 -30.31
C SER A 43 21.64 34.05 -31.26
N PRO A 44 22.30 33.82 -32.42
CA PRO A 44 22.63 34.88 -33.36
C PRO A 44 21.41 35.55 -34.01
N SER A 45 20.29 34.83 -34.16
CA SER A 45 19.08 35.35 -34.80
C SER A 45 18.32 36.34 -33.93
N THR A 46 18.48 36.23 -32.61
CA THR A 46 17.86 37.11 -31.62
C THR A 46 18.87 38.01 -30.93
N GLU A 47 20.16 37.89 -31.28
CA GLU A 47 21.29 38.61 -30.68
C GLU A 47 21.29 38.57 -29.14
N ALA A 48 20.86 37.45 -28.57
CA ALA A 48 20.62 37.30 -27.13
C ALA A 48 21.18 35.99 -26.59
N TRP A 49 21.59 36.00 -25.33
CA TRP A 49 21.82 34.79 -24.57
C TRP A 49 20.49 34.28 -24.03
N GLN A 50 20.13 33.04 -24.35
CA GLN A 50 18.81 32.53 -24.00
C GLN A 50 18.83 31.10 -23.48
N ARG A 51 17.83 30.78 -22.66
CA ARG A 51 17.44 29.42 -22.26
C ARG A 51 15.93 29.32 -22.17
N GLN A 52 15.40 28.10 -22.03
CA GLN A 52 13.96 27.90 -21.83
C GLN A 52 13.49 28.64 -20.57
N LEU A 53 12.35 29.33 -20.67
CA LEU A 53 11.75 30.02 -19.53
C LEU A 53 11.10 28.98 -18.61
N ASN A 54 11.73 28.76 -17.46
CA ASN A 54 11.25 27.94 -16.36
C ASN A 54 11.82 28.49 -15.04
N ASP A 55 11.37 27.97 -13.89
CA ASP A 55 11.81 28.49 -12.58
C ASP A 55 13.33 28.36 -12.40
N ASN A 56 13.92 27.29 -12.92
CA ASN A 56 15.38 27.11 -12.95
C ASN A 56 16.10 28.18 -13.79
N ALA A 57 15.49 28.75 -14.83
CA ALA A 57 16.08 29.83 -15.61
C ALA A 57 16.16 31.13 -14.80
N ILE A 58 15.16 31.38 -13.99
CA ILE A 58 15.07 32.55 -13.11
C ILE A 58 16.06 32.39 -11.95
N TYR A 59 16.14 31.21 -11.36
CA TYR A 59 17.14 30.87 -10.35
C TYR A 59 18.57 30.96 -10.89
N ALA A 60 18.82 30.48 -12.11
CA ALA A 60 20.11 30.63 -12.76
C ALA A 60 20.46 32.11 -12.97
N ALA A 61 19.47 32.97 -13.23
CA ALA A 61 19.69 34.40 -13.33
C ALA A 61 20.01 35.05 -11.97
N ASP A 62 19.41 34.57 -10.87
CA ASP A 62 19.76 34.97 -9.50
C ASP A 62 21.23 34.65 -9.15
N CYS A 63 21.80 33.60 -9.73
CA CYS A 63 23.18 33.17 -9.46
C CYS A 63 24.24 33.97 -10.23
N ILE A 64 23.86 34.60 -11.35
CA ILE A 64 24.78 35.34 -12.22
C ILE A 64 24.87 36.79 -11.73
N LYS A 65 26.02 37.16 -11.18
CA LYS A 65 26.21 38.49 -10.56
C LYS A 65 26.15 39.64 -11.57
N CYS A 66 26.61 39.40 -12.80
CA CYS A 66 26.70 40.44 -13.83
C CYS A 66 25.36 40.80 -14.48
N ILE A 67 24.27 40.07 -14.19
CA ILE A 67 22.93 40.36 -14.74
C ILE A 67 21.91 40.69 -13.65
N GLN A 68 22.38 40.98 -12.43
CA GLN A 68 21.51 41.35 -11.31
C GLN A 68 20.79 42.67 -11.59
N PRO A 69 19.51 42.81 -11.19
CA PRO A 69 18.76 44.03 -11.37
C PRO A 69 19.43 45.23 -10.70
N LEU A 70 19.41 46.39 -11.36
CA LEU A 70 19.91 47.65 -10.79
C LEU A 70 19.14 48.08 -9.52
N THR A 71 17.92 47.56 -9.34
CA THR A 71 17.09 47.81 -8.15
C THR A 71 17.64 47.12 -6.89
N GLY A 72 18.58 46.18 -7.02
CA GLY A 72 19.11 45.37 -5.92
C GLY A 72 18.16 44.29 -5.42
N GLU A 73 16.98 44.17 -6.05
CA GLU A 73 16.04 43.07 -5.81
C GLU A 73 16.50 41.83 -6.58
N ARG A 74 16.19 40.64 -6.06
CA ARG A 74 16.49 39.39 -6.78
C ARG A 74 15.51 39.24 -7.95
N PRO A 75 15.96 38.78 -9.14
CA PRO A 75 15.08 38.47 -10.26
C PRO A 75 13.83 37.65 -9.90
N THR A 76 13.97 36.68 -9.00
CA THR A 76 12.84 35.89 -8.48
C THR A 76 11.75 36.74 -7.82
N GLU A 77 12.13 37.76 -7.04
CA GLU A 77 11.18 38.62 -6.32
C GLU A 77 10.47 39.60 -7.26
N LEU A 78 11.17 40.07 -8.30
CA LEU A 78 10.57 40.88 -9.37
C LEU A 78 9.46 40.11 -10.11
N GLN A 79 9.68 38.83 -10.38
CA GLN A 79 8.70 38.00 -11.07
C GLN A 79 7.47 37.71 -10.20
N LYS A 80 7.66 37.47 -8.90
CA LYS A 80 6.56 37.30 -7.94
C LYS A 80 5.71 38.56 -7.84
N ARG A 81 6.33 39.74 -7.65
CA ARG A 81 5.63 41.02 -7.57
C ARG A 81 4.85 41.29 -8.85
N ALA A 82 5.47 41.13 -10.00
CA ALA A 82 4.79 41.42 -11.26
C ALA A 82 3.67 40.40 -11.58
N SER A 83 3.73 39.17 -11.06
CA SER A 83 2.61 38.22 -11.13
C SER A 83 1.44 38.63 -10.22
N GLN A 84 1.75 39.18 -9.04
CA GLN A 84 0.76 39.72 -8.10
C GLN A 84 0.12 41.01 -8.63
N GLU A 85 0.91 41.90 -9.25
CA GLU A 85 0.43 43.12 -9.88
C GLU A 85 -0.44 42.82 -11.11
N ALA A 86 -0.05 41.85 -11.95
CA ALA A 86 -0.90 41.42 -13.07
C ALA A 86 -2.21 40.77 -12.61
N ALA A 87 -2.20 40.06 -11.48
CA ALA A 87 -3.42 39.52 -10.85
C ALA A 87 -4.29 40.64 -10.26
N ALA A 88 -3.68 41.65 -9.65
CA ALA A 88 -4.38 42.81 -9.09
C ALA A 88 -4.95 43.74 -10.19
N GLU A 89 -4.23 43.95 -11.29
CA GLU A 89 -4.67 44.76 -12.42
C GLU A 89 -5.81 44.08 -13.21
N LYS A 90 -5.73 42.75 -13.38
CA LYS A 90 -6.88 41.95 -13.87
C LYS A 90 -8.10 42.02 -12.96
N ALA A 91 -7.91 42.17 -11.66
CA ALA A 91 -9.00 42.34 -10.70
C ALA A 91 -9.53 43.79 -10.62
N ALA A 92 -8.79 44.79 -11.15
CA ALA A 92 -9.08 46.22 -11.01
C ALA A 92 -9.48 46.93 -12.31
N ALA A 93 -9.38 46.29 -13.48
CA ALA A 93 -9.77 46.90 -14.76
C ALA A 93 -11.31 46.92 -14.92
N PRO A 94 -11.95 48.10 -15.07
CA PRO A 94 -13.37 48.19 -15.40
C PRO A 94 -13.57 47.83 -16.88
N GLU A 95 -14.46 46.88 -17.17
CA GLU A 95 -14.88 46.59 -18.54
C GLU A 95 -15.47 47.83 -19.20
N GLN A 96 -14.92 48.23 -20.37
CA GLN A 96 -15.55 49.24 -21.20
C GLN A 96 -16.83 48.67 -21.84
N PRO A 97 -17.96 49.41 -21.84
CA PRO A 97 -19.22 48.89 -22.36
C PRO A 97 -19.17 48.85 -23.89
N GLN A 98 -19.39 47.68 -24.49
CA GLN A 98 -19.84 47.62 -25.88
C GLN A 98 -21.35 47.90 -25.92
N ASP A 99 -21.69 48.91 -26.70
CA ASP A 99 -23.03 49.43 -26.94
C ASP A 99 -24.07 48.33 -27.27
N THR A 100 -25.06 48.15 -26.38
CA THR A 100 -26.40 47.70 -26.77
C THR A 100 -27.44 48.46 -25.96
N GLU A 101 -28.19 49.32 -26.64
CA GLU A 101 -29.34 50.05 -26.11
C GLU A 101 -30.66 49.29 -26.45
N PRO A 102 -31.82 49.59 -25.85
CA PRO A 102 -32.30 48.93 -24.63
C PRO A 102 -33.70 48.32 -24.78
N GLY A 103 -34.00 47.27 -24.00
CA GLY A 103 -35.30 46.59 -24.08
C GLY A 103 -35.74 45.91 -22.77
N THR A 104 -36.26 46.73 -21.86
CA THR A 104 -37.21 46.42 -20.77
C THR A 104 -36.72 45.59 -19.56
N ALA A 105 -36.85 46.26 -18.42
CA ALA A 105 -36.48 45.88 -17.06
C ALA A 105 -37.34 44.77 -16.44
N ASP A 106 -36.73 43.98 -15.54
CA ASP A 106 -37.22 43.83 -14.17
C ASP A 106 -36.16 43.20 -13.23
N ALA A 107 -35.72 43.99 -12.23
CA ALA A 107 -35.25 43.68 -10.86
C ALA A 107 -34.23 42.54 -10.54
N PRO A 108 -33.70 42.49 -9.30
CA PRO A 108 -32.62 43.26 -8.70
C PRO A 108 -31.28 42.47 -8.63
N GLU A 109 -30.17 43.18 -8.48
CA GLU A 109 -28.80 42.69 -8.33
C GLU A 109 -28.67 41.45 -7.42
N LYS A 110 -28.06 40.38 -7.94
CA LYS A 110 -27.46 39.30 -7.13
C LYS A 110 -25.94 39.41 -7.21
N PRO A 111 -25.22 39.24 -6.09
CA PRO A 111 -23.76 39.20 -6.07
C PRO A 111 -23.27 37.99 -6.88
N THR A 112 -22.35 38.23 -7.82
CA THR A 112 -21.72 37.21 -8.67
C THR A 112 -20.86 36.28 -7.81
N THR A 113 -21.46 35.20 -7.31
CA THR A 113 -20.74 34.01 -6.88
C THR A 113 -20.38 33.19 -8.12
N PRO A 114 -19.14 32.69 -8.28
CA PRO A 114 -18.77 31.86 -9.42
C PRO A 114 -19.71 30.65 -9.50
N GLU A 115 -20.29 30.41 -10.67
CA GLU A 115 -21.25 29.32 -10.87
C GLU A 115 -20.54 27.97 -10.79
N THR A 116 -20.74 27.26 -9.69
CA THR A 116 -20.30 25.86 -9.56
C THR A 116 -21.26 24.95 -10.31
N PHE A 117 -20.74 24.07 -11.15
CA PHE A 117 -21.51 23.04 -11.85
C PHE A 117 -20.79 21.69 -11.80
N TYR A 118 -21.51 20.59 -12.04
CA TYR A 118 -20.98 19.23 -11.89
C TYR A 118 -20.96 18.52 -13.25
N LYS A 119 -19.95 17.68 -13.49
CA LYS A 119 -19.92 16.81 -14.69
C LYS A 119 -19.46 15.41 -14.34
N VAL A 120 -20.05 14.45 -15.04
CA VAL A 120 -19.61 13.06 -15.05
C VAL A 120 -18.64 12.86 -16.23
N ARG A 121 -17.45 12.29 -15.95
CA ARG A 121 -16.45 11.93 -16.96
C ARG A 121 -15.96 10.51 -16.75
N GLN A 122 -15.38 9.91 -17.78
CA GLN A 122 -14.78 8.58 -17.69
C GLN A 122 -13.51 8.63 -16.84
N ASN A 123 -13.32 7.63 -15.98
CA ASN A 123 -12.12 7.47 -15.18
C ASN A 123 -11.00 6.82 -16.02
N SER A 124 -9.94 7.58 -16.35
CA SER A 124 -8.80 7.05 -17.10
C SER A 124 -7.92 6.09 -16.29
N TYR A 125 -8.09 6.05 -14.97
CA TYR A 125 -7.35 5.21 -14.04
C TYR A 125 -8.23 4.06 -13.49
N SER A 126 -9.30 3.70 -14.19
CA SER A 126 -10.22 2.62 -13.79
C SER A 126 -9.51 1.26 -13.80
N ASP A 127 -9.56 0.55 -12.68
CA ASP A 127 -9.07 -0.82 -12.48
C ASP A 127 -10.19 -1.87 -12.51
N SER A 128 -11.43 -1.45 -12.24
CA SER A 128 -12.63 -2.27 -12.23
C SER A 128 -13.82 -1.58 -12.92
N PRO A 129 -14.84 -2.34 -13.40
CA PRO A 129 -16.07 -1.75 -13.92
C PRO A 129 -16.79 -0.86 -12.91
N GLU A 130 -16.58 -1.15 -11.62
CA GLU A 130 -17.18 -0.45 -10.49
C GLU A 130 -16.63 0.97 -10.30
N ASN A 131 -15.44 1.30 -10.82
CA ASN A 131 -14.79 2.62 -10.72
C ASN A 131 -14.60 3.34 -12.08
N SER A 132 -15.42 2.97 -13.07
CA SER A 132 -15.25 3.38 -14.47
C SER A 132 -15.57 4.85 -14.78
N TYR A 133 -16.31 5.54 -13.91
CA TYR A 133 -16.69 6.95 -14.08
C TYR A 133 -16.48 7.75 -12.79
N ILE A 134 -16.26 9.05 -12.96
CA ILE A 134 -16.14 10.00 -11.85
C ILE A 134 -17.12 11.17 -12.03
N LEU A 135 -17.72 11.59 -10.92
CA LEU A 135 -18.50 12.81 -10.79
C LEU A 135 -17.62 13.88 -10.14
N GLN A 136 -17.41 14.99 -10.84
CA GLN A 136 -16.46 16.03 -10.45
C GLN A 136 -17.10 17.42 -10.51
N GLU A 137 -16.71 18.25 -9.55
CA GLU A 137 -17.05 19.66 -9.46
C GLU A 137 -16.24 20.48 -10.47
N TYR A 138 -16.89 21.49 -11.05
CA TYR A 138 -16.29 22.48 -11.90
C TYR A 138 -16.73 23.86 -11.45
N VAL A 139 -15.78 24.77 -11.37
CA VAL A 139 -16.07 26.18 -11.06
C VAL A 139 -15.98 26.96 -12.36
N ALA A 140 -17.10 27.53 -12.80
CA ALA A 140 -17.10 28.43 -13.94
C ALA A 140 -16.24 29.65 -13.60
N GLN A 141 -15.29 29.96 -14.49
CA GLN A 141 -14.50 31.17 -14.41
C GLN A 141 -15.05 32.20 -15.40
N ASP A 142 -14.83 33.49 -15.08
CA ASP A 142 -15.30 34.62 -15.89
C ASP A 142 -14.72 34.66 -17.31
N ASN A 143 -13.69 33.84 -17.58
CA ASN A 143 -13.08 33.67 -18.90
C ASN A 143 -13.76 32.61 -19.79
N GLY A 144 -14.90 32.05 -19.36
CA GLY A 144 -15.63 30.99 -20.08
C GLY A 144 -14.98 29.61 -20.00
N MET A 145 -13.86 29.46 -19.28
CA MET A 145 -13.23 28.18 -18.96
C MET A 145 -13.70 27.69 -17.60
N ALA A 146 -13.79 26.38 -17.44
CA ALA A 146 -14.16 25.77 -16.17
C ALA A 146 -12.91 25.24 -15.48
N LYS A 147 -12.67 25.66 -14.23
CA LYS A 147 -11.61 25.09 -13.40
C LYS A 147 -12.05 23.73 -12.88
N LEU A 148 -11.17 22.74 -12.98
CA LEU A 148 -11.35 21.44 -12.38
C LEU A 148 -11.40 21.58 -10.85
N GLY A 149 -12.49 21.15 -10.22
CA GLY A 149 -12.70 21.12 -8.78
C GLY A 149 -12.61 19.69 -8.22
N ASP A 150 -13.23 19.47 -7.06
CA ASP A 150 -13.16 18.21 -6.31
C ASP A 150 -13.85 17.04 -7.03
N ILE A 151 -13.26 15.85 -6.89
CA ILE A 151 -13.95 14.59 -7.23
C ILE A 151 -14.93 14.28 -6.09
N LEU A 152 -16.21 14.14 -6.42
CA LEU A 152 -17.28 13.93 -5.46
C LEU A 152 -17.61 12.45 -5.26
N TYR A 153 -17.50 11.67 -6.34
CA TYR A 153 -17.83 10.25 -6.34
C TYR A 153 -17.08 9.56 -7.48
N THR A 154 -16.54 8.38 -7.25
CA THR A 154 -16.07 7.49 -8.32
C THR A 154 -16.87 6.21 -8.27
N GLY A 155 -17.39 5.77 -9.41
CA GLY A 155 -18.18 4.55 -9.44
C GLY A 155 -18.68 4.17 -10.83
N THR A 156 -19.79 3.42 -10.85
CA THR A 156 -20.47 3.08 -12.10
C THR A 156 -21.09 4.31 -12.78
N PRO A 157 -21.22 4.32 -14.12
CA PRO A 157 -21.81 5.43 -14.85
C PRO A 157 -23.26 5.70 -14.45
N GLU A 158 -24.03 4.67 -14.14
CA GLU A 158 -25.42 4.78 -13.69
C GLU A 158 -25.49 5.55 -12.37
N LYS A 159 -24.61 5.21 -11.41
CA LYS A 159 -24.60 5.84 -10.10
C LYS A 159 -24.13 7.28 -10.16
N CYS A 160 -23.10 7.57 -10.97
CA CYS A 160 -22.64 8.94 -11.20
C CYS A 160 -23.74 9.83 -11.81
N ARG A 161 -24.52 9.31 -12.76
CA ARG A 161 -25.65 10.05 -13.37
C ARG A 161 -26.81 10.25 -12.41
N GLU A 162 -27.11 9.26 -11.58
CA GLU A 162 -28.13 9.38 -10.53
C GLU A 162 -27.77 10.49 -9.53
N LEU A 163 -26.52 10.49 -9.04
CA LEU A 163 -26.03 11.48 -8.10
C LEU A 163 -25.95 12.88 -8.72
N LEU A 164 -25.53 12.99 -9.98
CA LEU A 164 -25.58 14.24 -10.74
C LEU A 164 -27.01 14.80 -10.81
N GLY A 165 -27.99 13.97 -11.19
CA GLY A 165 -29.38 14.39 -11.26
C GLY A 165 -29.92 14.88 -9.91
N LYS A 166 -29.52 14.25 -8.80
CA LYS A 166 -29.89 14.66 -7.44
C LYS A 166 -29.22 15.95 -6.98
N LEU A 167 -27.98 16.20 -7.42
CA LEU A 167 -27.29 17.47 -7.20
C LEU A 167 -27.97 18.61 -7.98
N GLU A 168 -28.37 18.35 -9.23
CA GLU A 168 -29.05 19.33 -10.08
C GLU A 168 -30.47 19.65 -9.59
N THR A 169 -31.19 18.69 -9.02
CA THR A 169 -32.50 18.91 -8.39
C THR A 169 -32.40 19.52 -6.99
N GLY A 170 -31.18 19.61 -6.42
CA GLY A 170 -30.93 20.07 -5.05
C GLY A 170 -31.44 19.12 -3.96
N GLU A 171 -31.79 17.88 -4.32
CA GLU A 171 -32.20 16.84 -3.37
C GLU A 171 -31.04 16.35 -2.50
N LEU A 172 -29.82 16.50 -3.03
CA LEU A 172 -28.58 16.06 -2.40
C LEU A 172 -27.55 17.19 -2.46
N THR A 173 -26.78 17.38 -1.39
CA THR A 173 -25.68 18.36 -1.39
C THR A 173 -24.35 17.70 -1.79
N GLN A 174 -23.36 18.52 -2.14
CA GLN A 174 -22.00 18.06 -2.41
C GLN A 174 -21.41 17.25 -1.24
N GLY A 175 -21.68 17.67 0.00
CA GLY A 175 -21.24 16.96 1.20
C GLY A 175 -21.89 15.60 1.33
N ASP A 176 -23.20 15.49 1.08
CA ASP A 176 -23.92 14.22 1.16
C ASP A 176 -23.42 13.20 0.13
N VAL A 177 -23.04 13.64 -1.07
CA VAL A 177 -22.44 12.76 -2.09
C VAL A 177 -21.10 12.20 -1.62
N LYS A 178 -20.25 13.04 -1.01
CA LYS A 178 -18.96 12.61 -0.44
C LYS A 178 -19.16 11.65 0.73
N ASP A 179 -20.12 11.92 1.60
CA ASP A 179 -20.44 11.03 2.74
C ASP A 179 -20.99 9.67 2.27
N LEU A 180 -21.78 9.64 1.20
CA LEU A 180 -22.24 8.40 0.58
C LEU A 180 -21.08 7.61 -0.04
N TYR A 181 -20.10 8.30 -0.64
CA TYR A 181 -18.91 7.68 -1.19
C TYR A 181 -18.03 7.07 -0.09
N ALA A 182 -17.77 7.81 0.99
CA ALA A 182 -16.99 7.34 2.15
C ALA A 182 -17.66 6.11 2.80
N LYS A 183 -18.99 6.15 3.01
CA LYS A 183 -19.73 5.00 3.54
C LYS A 183 -19.71 3.78 2.62
N ALA A 184 -19.69 3.98 1.29
CA ALA A 184 -19.58 2.89 0.34
C ALA A 184 -18.19 2.25 0.39
N GLN A 185 -17.12 3.04 0.56
CA GLN A 185 -15.77 2.53 0.77
C GLN A 185 -15.65 1.76 2.10
N GLU A 186 -16.16 2.30 3.20
CA GLU A 186 -16.19 1.61 4.50
C GLU A 186 -16.93 0.26 4.43
N ALA A 187 -18.04 0.20 3.67
CA ALA A 187 -18.79 -1.03 3.46
C ALA A 187 -18.04 -2.06 2.58
N GLN A 188 -17.19 -1.60 1.66
CA GLN A 188 -16.33 -2.46 0.84
C GLN A 188 -15.13 -2.99 1.66
N THR A 189 -14.53 -2.16 2.52
CA THR A 189 -13.44 -2.58 3.43
C THR A 189 -13.94 -3.51 4.53
N ALA A 190 -15.20 -3.39 4.96
CA ALA A 190 -15.82 -4.29 5.94
C ALA A 190 -16.20 -5.68 5.38
N ALA A 191 -16.10 -5.89 4.07
CA ALA A 191 -16.48 -7.15 3.40
C ALA A 191 -15.32 -8.13 3.19
N GLU A 192 -14.08 -7.79 3.56
CA GLU A 192 -12.97 -8.73 3.61
C GLU A 192 -12.72 -9.22 5.06
N PRO A 193 -12.87 -10.54 5.34
CA PRO A 193 -12.65 -11.07 6.67
C PRO A 193 -11.16 -11.39 6.89
N GLY A 194 -10.55 -10.65 7.82
CA GLY A 194 -9.57 -11.21 8.75
C GLY A 194 -8.12 -10.81 8.52
N GLN A 195 -7.58 -10.02 9.45
CA GLN A 195 -6.41 -10.44 10.22
C GLN A 195 -6.34 -9.70 11.55
N ASP A 196 -6.26 -10.51 12.61
CA ASP A 196 -6.26 -10.13 14.01
C ASP A 196 -5.03 -9.31 14.42
N VAL A 197 -5.30 -8.32 15.25
CA VAL A 197 -4.37 -7.44 15.96
C VAL A 197 -3.58 -8.22 17.02
N PRO A 198 -2.27 -7.96 17.19
CA PRO A 198 -1.68 -7.97 18.52
C PRO A 198 -1.42 -6.53 18.98
N GLU A 199 -2.08 -6.23 20.09
CA GLU A 199 -2.02 -5.05 20.92
C GLU A 199 -0.59 -4.69 21.33
N GLN A 200 -0.16 -3.44 21.07
CA GLN A 200 0.78 -2.76 21.95
C GLN A 200 0.62 -1.23 21.92
N THR A 201 0.10 -0.76 23.05
CA THR A 201 0.21 0.58 23.67
C THR A 201 -0.26 1.79 22.87
N ALA A 202 -1.47 2.22 23.25
CA ALA A 202 -2.08 3.49 22.92
C ALA A 202 -1.22 4.69 23.36
N ASP A 203 -0.71 5.42 22.37
CA ASP A 203 -0.78 6.88 22.38
C ASP A 203 -1.79 7.31 21.30
N LYS A 204 -2.68 8.22 21.66
CA LYS A 204 -3.83 8.66 20.86
C LYS A 204 -3.38 9.20 19.50
N LYS A 205 -3.61 8.46 18.41
CA LYS A 205 -3.49 8.99 17.05
C LYS A 205 -4.69 9.89 16.78
N GLU A 206 -4.43 11.20 16.74
CA GLU A 206 -5.27 12.20 16.09
C GLU A 206 -5.52 11.81 14.61
N PRO A 207 -6.57 12.34 13.95
CA PRO A 207 -6.91 11.96 12.57
C PRO A 207 -5.68 12.01 11.66
N ASP A 208 -5.54 11.03 10.76
CA ASP A 208 -4.40 10.88 9.84
C ASP A 208 -4.10 12.21 9.14
N LYS A 209 -3.13 12.92 9.68
CA LYS A 209 -2.49 14.02 8.99
C LYS A 209 -1.45 13.39 8.09
N ASP A 210 -1.48 13.74 6.81
CA ASP A 210 -0.40 13.38 5.91
C ASP A 210 0.92 13.86 6.52
N THR A 211 1.94 13.02 6.48
CA THR A 211 3.27 13.33 7.01
C THR A 211 4.32 12.98 5.97
N PHE A 212 5.54 13.46 6.17
CA PHE A 212 6.69 13.02 5.42
C PHE A 212 7.89 12.81 6.34
N SER A 213 8.75 11.90 5.93
CA SER A 213 9.96 11.50 6.64
C SER A 213 11.16 11.61 5.71
N ILE A 214 12.29 12.11 6.21
CA ILE A 214 13.55 12.23 5.48
C ILE A 214 14.57 11.28 6.09
N TYR A 215 15.14 10.44 5.24
CA TYR A 215 16.16 9.46 5.57
C TYR A 215 17.47 9.82 4.85
N GLN A 216 18.57 9.82 5.59
CA GLN A 216 19.91 10.07 5.05
C GLN A 216 20.81 8.87 5.33
N LEU A 217 21.74 8.60 4.42
CA LEU A 217 22.69 7.49 4.55
C LEU A 217 23.49 7.60 5.85
N LYS A 218 23.76 6.45 6.47
CA LYS A 218 24.62 6.35 7.65
C LYS A 218 26.07 6.68 7.28
N ASP A 219 26.74 7.41 8.17
CA ASP A 219 28.18 7.63 8.07
C ASP A 219 28.95 6.33 8.37
N GLY A 220 29.76 5.87 7.42
CA GLY A 220 30.63 4.70 7.63
C GLY A 220 31.43 4.30 6.39
N ASP A 221 32.58 3.63 6.60
CA ASP A 221 33.46 3.18 5.51
C ASP A 221 32.77 2.23 4.51
N GLY A 222 31.69 1.55 4.93
CA GLY A 222 30.88 0.65 4.09
C GLY A 222 29.84 1.35 3.21
N MET A 223 29.57 2.65 3.42
CA MET A 223 28.54 3.41 2.69
C MET A 223 29.14 4.30 1.60
N ARG A 224 30.46 4.27 1.40
CA ARG A 224 31.16 5.11 0.43
C ARG A 224 30.66 4.95 -1.00
N ASP A 225 30.29 3.72 -1.37
CA ASP A 225 29.78 3.39 -2.71
C ASP A 225 28.29 3.77 -2.89
N TYR A 226 27.62 4.17 -1.81
CA TYR A 226 26.23 4.63 -1.81
C TYR A 226 26.12 6.16 -1.88
N HIS A 227 27.12 6.90 -1.39
CA HIS A 227 27.05 8.35 -1.29
C HIS A 227 27.09 9.04 -2.67
N PHE A 228 26.09 9.89 -2.93
CA PHE A 228 25.96 10.70 -4.14
C PHE A 228 25.87 9.87 -5.43
N GLU A 229 25.43 8.62 -5.33
CA GLU A 229 25.35 7.70 -6.45
C GLU A 229 23.92 7.71 -7.04
N PRO A 230 23.73 8.05 -8.32
CA PRO A 230 22.43 7.93 -8.98
C PRO A 230 21.87 6.51 -8.90
N TYR A 231 20.54 6.38 -8.87
CA TYR A 231 19.87 5.10 -8.65
C TYR A 231 20.28 4.04 -9.69
N ASP A 232 20.36 4.43 -10.96
CA ASP A 232 20.77 3.54 -12.05
C ASP A 232 22.19 2.98 -11.87
N ARG A 233 23.12 3.75 -11.31
CA ARG A 233 24.49 3.27 -11.08
C ARG A 233 24.58 2.39 -9.84
N LEU A 234 23.81 2.71 -8.80
CA LEU A 234 23.68 1.89 -7.60
C LEU A 234 23.18 0.48 -7.97
N GLN A 235 22.15 0.39 -8.81
CA GLN A 235 21.65 -0.88 -9.36
C GLN A 235 22.68 -1.59 -10.25
N ALA A 236 23.40 -0.87 -11.11
CA ALA A 236 24.43 -1.46 -11.98
C ALA A 236 25.62 -2.02 -11.18
N ALA A 237 25.90 -1.49 -9.99
CA ALA A 237 26.91 -2.01 -9.06
C ALA A 237 26.40 -3.24 -8.27
N GLY A 238 25.14 -3.63 -8.44
CA GLY A 238 24.51 -4.72 -7.69
C GLY A 238 24.17 -4.34 -6.24
N LEU A 239 24.10 -3.04 -5.96
CA LEU A 239 23.66 -2.50 -4.67
C LEU A 239 22.16 -2.21 -4.73
N SER A 240 21.51 -2.19 -3.57
CA SER A 240 20.07 -1.87 -3.46
C SER A 240 19.82 -0.84 -2.37
N VAL A 241 18.64 -0.21 -2.40
CA VAL A 241 18.27 0.83 -1.43
C VAL A 241 17.68 0.18 -0.18
N GLU A 242 18.55 -0.15 0.77
CA GLU A 242 18.16 -0.88 1.98
C GLU A 242 17.87 0.06 3.16
N ALA A 243 16.70 -0.05 3.79
CA ALA A 243 16.35 0.76 4.96
C ALA A 243 17.37 0.70 6.11
N ALA A 244 18.06 -0.44 6.27
CA ALA A 244 19.10 -0.64 7.27
C ALA A 244 20.31 0.31 7.11
N ASN A 245 20.55 0.85 5.91
CA ASN A 245 21.68 1.73 5.62
C ASN A 245 21.40 3.21 5.89
N TYR A 246 20.17 3.55 6.30
CA TYR A 246 19.72 4.93 6.48
C TYR A 246 19.36 5.23 7.94
N ASN A 247 19.47 6.52 8.29
CA ASN A 247 18.96 7.09 9.53
C ASN A 247 17.74 7.95 9.22
N LEU A 248 16.67 7.82 10.02
CA LEU A 248 15.58 8.78 10.03
C LEU A 248 16.09 10.08 10.65
N ILE A 249 16.17 11.15 9.86
CA ILE A 249 16.72 12.45 10.29
C ILE A 249 15.63 13.43 10.67
N TYR A 250 14.50 13.38 9.96
CA TYR A 250 13.44 14.35 10.13
C TYR A 250 12.10 13.75 9.78
N ALA A 251 11.05 14.13 10.53
CA ALA A 251 9.67 13.78 10.23
C ALA A 251 8.78 14.99 10.56
N ALA A 252 7.84 15.32 9.68
CA ALA A 252 6.90 16.41 9.91
C ALA A 252 5.57 16.21 9.18
N GLU A 253 4.58 17.00 9.55
CA GLU A 253 3.30 17.09 8.84
C GLU A 253 3.51 17.60 7.41
N LEU A 254 2.84 16.95 6.47
CA LEU A 254 2.82 17.30 5.06
C LEU A 254 1.63 18.22 4.81
N THR A 255 1.91 19.46 4.46
CA THR A 255 0.86 20.43 4.13
C THR A 255 0.13 20.00 2.85
N PRO A 256 -1.21 20.00 2.80
CA PRO A 256 -1.95 19.60 1.61
C PRO A 256 -1.51 20.39 0.37
N GLY A 257 -1.19 19.68 -0.71
CA GLY A 257 -0.67 20.29 -1.95
C GLY A 257 0.84 20.51 -2.00
N THR A 258 1.58 20.12 -0.96
CA THR A 258 3.06 20.15 -0.96
C THR A 258 3.58 18.99 -1.82
N SER A 259 4.41 19.32 -2.80
CA SER A 259 5.09 18.34 -3.65
C SER A 259 6.47 17.95 -3.11
N LEU A 260 7.07 16.90 -3.65
CA LEU A 260 8.46 16.54 -3.38
C LEU A 260 9.44 17.68 -3.73
N GLU A 261 9.12 18.52 -4.71
CA GLU A 261 9.95 19.68 -5.07
C GLU A 261 9.87 20.80 -4.03
N ASP A 262 8.71 20.98 -3.39
CA ASP A 262 8.55 21.93 -2.29
C ASP A 262 9.34 21.46 -1.05
N ILE A 263 9.33 20.15 -0.78
CA ILE A 263 10.18 19.53 0.25
C ILE A 263 11.65 19.78 -0.10
N HIS A 264 12.08 19.47 -1.32
CA HIS A 264 13.45 19.73 -1.79
C HIS A 264 13.88 21.18 -1.52
N THR A 265 13.04 22.13 -1.93
CA THR A 265 13.30 23.57 -1.78
C THR A 265 13.41 23.95 -0.30
N ARG A 266 12.48 23.48 0.54
CA ARG A 266 12.46 23.78 1.97
C ARG A 266 13.73 23.31 2.68
N PHE A 267 14.21 22.10 2.42
CA PHE A 267 15.38 21.55 3.11
C PHE A 267 16.72 21.93 2.48
N ASN A 268 16.71 22.65 1.35
CA ASN A 268 17.91 23.18 0.71
C ASN A 268 18.06 24.70 0.84
N ILE A 269 16.96 25.45 0.92
CA ILE A 269 16.97 26.92 1.00
C ILE A 269 16.48 27.39 2.38
N ASP A 270 15.33 26.89 2.83
CA ASP A 270 14.60 27.40 4.01
C ASP A 270 14.56 26.37 5.15
N HIS A 271 15.74 25.95 5.61
CA HIS A 271 15.89 24.80 6.51
C HIS A 271 15.11 25.01 7.81
N PRO A 272 14.28 24.04 8.24
CA PRO A 272 13.66 24.08 9.56
C PRO A 272 14.72 24.18 10.67
N LYS A 273 14.46 24.96 11.73
CA LYS A 273 15.45 25.18 12.82
C LYS A 273 15.81 23.91 13.59
N ASP A 274 14.88 22.98 13.60
CA ASP A 274 14.94 21.66 14.20
C ASP A 274 15.54 20.60 13.28
N PHE A 275 15.75 20.90 11.99
CA PHE A 275 16.49 20.02 11.08
C PHE A 275 17.96 19.93 11.50
N LYS A 276 18.47 18.70 11.62
CA LYS A 276 19.85 18.38 12.04
C LYS A 276 20.64 17.58 11.02
N GLY A 277 20.02 17.26 9.88
CA GLY A 277 20.67 16.60 8.75
C GLY A 277 21.48 17.56 7.88
N HIS A 278 22.08 17.00 6.83
CA HIS A 278 22.62 17.80 5.74
C HIS A 278 21.53 18.19 4.74
N SER A 279 21.84 19.13 3.85
CA SER A 279 20.98 19.48 2.71
C SER A 279 20.58 18.25 1.91
N LEU A 280 19.32 18.22 1.47
CA LEU A 280 18.73 17.13 0.68
C LEU A 280 19.52 16.97 -0.63
N SER A 281 20.08 15.79 -0.84
CA SER A 281 21.05 15.52 -1.91
C SER A 281 20.89 14.10 -2.48
N VAL A 282 21.61 13.82 -3.58
CA VAL A 282 21.58 12.49 -4.21
C VAL A 282 21.91 11.42 -3.16
N SER A 283 21.12 10.35 -3.16
CA SER A 283 21.19 9.27 -2.18
C SER A 283 20.44 9.48 -0.87
N ASP A 284 19.72 10.58 -0.71
CA ASP A 284 18.72 10.73 0.35
C ASP A 284 17.37 10.12 -0.08
N ILE A 285 16.51 9.82 0.89
CA ILE A 285 15.17 9.26 0.65
C ILE A 285 14.13 10.11 1.37
N VAL A 286 13.07 10.44 0.66
CA VAL A 286 11.87 11.09 1.19
C VAL A 286 10.72 10.09 1.16
N VAL A 287 10.16 9.76 2.32
CA VAL A 287 8.96 8.94 2.43
C VAL A 287 7.76 9.85 2.65
N LEU A 288 6.75 9.72 1.81
CA LEU A 288 5.46 10.41 1.96
C LEU A 288 4.46 9.43 2.56
N HIS A 289 3.79 9.85 3.62
CA HIS A 289 2.70 9.13 4.27
C HIS A 289 1.41 9.88 3.93
N GLN A 290 0.69 9.43 2.90
CA GLN A 290 -0.49 10.12 2.36
C GLN A 290 -1.65 9.13 2.18
N ASN A 291 -2.86 9.50 2.60
CA ASN A 291 -4.07 8.68 2.41
C ASN A 291 -3.95 7.22 2.95
N GLY A 292 -3.13 7.00 3.98
CA GLY A 292 -2.86 5.68 4.54
C GLY A 292 -1.89 4.81 3.73
N GLU A 293 -1.25 5.37 2.69
CA GLU A 293 -0.21 4.72 1.91
C GLU A 293 1.15 5.42 2.10
N ASP A 294 2.19 4.61 2.22
CA ASP A 294 3.57 5.07 2.31
C ASP A 294 4.24 4.91 0.94
N THR A 295 4.84 5.99 0.44
CA THR A 295 5.62 5.97 -0.82
C THR A 295 7.02 6.49 -0.56
N ALA A 296 8.04 5.72 -0.94
CA ALA A 296 9.45 6.09 -0.77
C ALA A 296 10.05 6.61 -2.07
N HIS A 297 10.69 7.77 -2.00
CA HIS A 297 11.25 8.50 -3.14
C HIS A 297 12.73 8.76 -2.91
N TYR A 298 13.57 8.11 -3.72
CA TYR A 298 15.01 8.32 -3.77
C TYR A 298 15.34 9.62 -4.50
N VAL A 299 16.20 10.45 -3.91
CA VAL A 299 16.70 11.68 -4.53
C VAL A 299 17.78 11.29 -5.54
N ASP A 300 17.49 11.52 -6.82
CA ASP A 300 18.44 11.25 -7.92
C ASP A 300 19.08 12.57 -8.39
N SER A 301 20.11 12.44 -9.22
CA SER A 301 20.76 13.52 -9.97
C SER A 301 19.78 14.45 -10.69
N PHE A 302 18.60 13.93 -11.08
CA PHE A 302 17.50 14.70 -11.64
C PHE A 302 16.17 14.20 -11.09
N GLY A 303 15.60 14.94 -10.14
CA GLY A 303 14.29 14.64 -9.56
C GLY A 303 14.30 13.44 -8.62
N TYR A 304 13.23 12.65 -8.67
CA TYR A 304 12.97 11.56 -7.74
C TYR A 304 12.69 10.25 -8.45
N LYS A 305 13.10 9.16 -7.81
CA LYS A 305 12.83 7.80 -8.24
C LYS A 305 12.09 7.05 -7.14
N GLU A 306 10.93 6.49 -7.45
CA GLU A 306 10.21 5.62 -6.50
C GLU A 306 11.00 4.34 -6.22
N VAL A 307 11.16 4.04 -4.93
CA VAL A 307 11.91 2.90 -4.39
C VAL A 307 11.07 2.11 -3.37
N PRO A 308 10.03 1.38 -3.83
CA PRO A 308 9.14 0.63 -2.93
C PRO A 308 9.87 -0.44 -2.10
N GLU A 309 11.03 -0.92 -2.56
CA GLU A 309 11.88 -1.86 -1.82
C GLU A 309 12.41 -1.28 -0.50
N PHE A 310 12.44 0.05 -0.36
CA PHE A 310 12.86 0.71 0.88
C PHE A 310 11.84 0.50 2.01
N LEU A 311 10.55 0.36 1.66
CA LEU A 311 9.47 0.15 2.62
C LEU A 311 9.23 -1.33 2.91
N GLN A 312 9.77 -2.22 2.09
CA GLN A 312 9.72 -3.65 2.36
C GLN A 312 10.64 -3.96 3.54
N GLU A 313 10.08 -4.54 4.60
CA GLU A 313 10.89 -5.16 5.64
C GLU A 313 11.78 -6.20 4.98
N GLN A 314 13.07 -5.91 4.84
CA GLN A 314 14.03 -6.89 4.38
C GLN A 314 13.99 -8.05 5.35
N THR A 315 13.35 -9.14 4.94
CA THR A 315 13.46 -10.40 5.67
C THR A 315 14.94 -10.75 5.63
N PRO A 316 15.68 -10.70 6.75
CA PRO A 316 17.10 -11.00 6.73
C PRO A 316 17.26 -12.35 6.07
N GLN A 317 18.18 -12.49 5.10
CA GLN A 317 18.43 -13.80 4.49
C GLN A 317 18.63 -14.80 5.62
N LEU A 318 17.74 -15.79 5.68
CA LEU A 318 17.70 -16.75 6.75
C LEU A 318 18.92 -17.64 6.63
N THR A 319 20.00 -17.24 7.30
CA THR A 319 21.20 -18.05 7.41
C THR A 319 20.99 -19.09 8.51
N PRO A 320 21.44 -20.33 8.32
CA PRO A 320 21.26 -21.39 9.31
C PRO A 320 21.82 -21.03 10.69
N ASP A 321 22.90 -20.23 10.73
CA ASP A 321 23.54 -19.74 11.96
C ASP A 321 22.62 -18.85 12.83
N THR A 322 21.71 -18.09 12.21
CA THR A 322 20.76 -17.21 12.94
C THR A 322 19.56 -17.96 13.53
N ARG A 323 19.33 -19.20 13.07
CA ARG A 323 18.20 -20.07 13.44
C ARG A 323 18.65 -21.31 14.20
N MET A 324 19.82 -21.26 14.84
CA MET A 324 20.33 -22.39 15.64
C MET A 324 19.51 -22.56 16.92
N THR A 325 19.11 -23.79 17.22
CA THR A 325 18.36 -24.12 18.44
C THR A 325 19.25 -24.26 19.67
N GLY A 326 20.57 -24.28 19.46
CA GLY A 326 21.57 -24.61 20.47
C GLY A 326 21.72 -26.12 20.72
N GLU A 327 20.86 -26.96 20.14
CA GLU A 327 20.99 -28.41 20.20
C GLU A 327 22.06 -28.92 19.22
N GLN A 328 22.73 -30.01 19.58
CA GLN A 328 23.69 -30.69 18.71
C GLN A 328 23.38 -32.18 18.65
N ILE A 329 23.43 -32.74 17.44
CA ILE A 329 23.30 -34.18 17.23
C ILE A 329 24.63 -34.79 16.83
N ARG A 330 24.82 -36.06 17.21
CA ARG A 330 26.00 -36.84 16.87
C ARG A 330 25.62 -37.94 15.90
N THR A 331 26.33 -38.02 14.78
CA THR A 331 26.28 -39.15 13.86
C THR A 331 27.68 -39.78 13.76
N PRO A 332 27.82 -41.00 13.21
CA PRO A 332 29.15 -41.59 12.96
C PRO A 332 30.05 -40.74 12.05
N ARG A 333 29.48 -39.75 11.36
CA ARG A 333 30.18 -38.84 10.45
C ARG A 333 30.56 -37.49 11.06
N GLY A 334 30.11 -37.20 12.29
CA GLY A 334 30.44 -35.94 12.96
C GLY A 334 29.38 -35.49 13.96
N SER A 335 29.63 -34.33 14.60
CA SER A 335 28.63 -33.63 15.40
C SER A 335 28.13 -32.43 14.62
N PHE A 336 26.81 -32.24 14.55
CA PHE A 336 26.16 -31.20 13.75
C PHE A 336 25.21 -30.40 14.64
N SER A 337 25.23 -29.07 14.48
CA SER A 337 24.31 -28.19 15.18
C SER A 337 22.93 -28.20 14.53
N VAL A 338 21.88 -28.18 15.36
CA VAL A 338 20.48 -28.23 14.92
C VAL A 338 19.97 -26.82 14.62
N THR A 339 19.21 -26.69 13.54
CA THR A 339 18.54 -25.44 13.14
C THR A 339 17.03 -25.64 13.07
N ASP A 340 16.29 -24.57 13.38
CA ASP A 340 14.82 -24.52 13.26
C ASP A 340 14.34 -24.32 11.80
N MET A 341 15.27 -24.28 10.84
CA MET A 341 14.94 -24.15 9.42
C MET A 341 14.44 -25.48 8.85
N THR A 342 13.53 -25.42 7.87
CA THR A 342 13.09 -26.63 7.15
C THR A 342 14.13 -27.07 6.12
N ALA A 343 14.06 -28.33 5.68
CA ALA A 343 14.96 -28.85 4.65
C ALA A 343 14.83 -28.10 3.32
N GLU A 344 13.64 -27.58 3.01
CA GLU A 344 13.38 -26.75 1.82
C GLU A 344 14.05 -25.39 1.95
N GLN A 345 13.90 -24.72 3.11
CA GLN A 345 14.57 -23.45 3.40
C GLN A 345 16.11 -23.59 3.35
N MET A 346 16.64 -24.72 3.82
CA MET A 346 18.07 -25.02 3.75
C MET A 346 18.53 -25.25 2.30
N LYS A 347 17.71 -25.91 1.48
CA LYS A 347 18.01 -26.12 0.06
C LYS A 347 18.01 -24.81 -0.73
N GLU A 348 17.10 -23.89 -0.41
CA GLU A 348 17.05 -22.54 -0.98
C GLU A 348 18.27 -21.69 -0.57
N ALA A 349 18.77 -21.88 0.65
CA ALA A 349 20.03 -21.32 1.13
C ALA A 349 21.30 -22.04 0.59
N GLU A 350 21.16 -22.85 -0.47
CA GLU A 350 22.25 -23.62 -1.11
C GLU A 350 22.87 -24.75 -0.26
N TYR A 351 22.19 -25.19 0.80
CA TYR A 351 22.58 -26.38 1.57
C TYR A 351 21.90 -27.63 0.99
N GLY A 352 22.70 -28.53 0.42
CA GLY A 352 22.21 -29.80 -0.13
C GLY A 352 22.13 -30.90 0.91
N LEU A 353 21.25 -31.90 0.70
CA LEU A 353 21.18 -33.08 1.56
C LEU A 353 22.46 -33.91 1.44
N HIS A 354 23.20 -34.04 2.54
CA HIS A 354 24.43 -34.85 2.59
C HIS A 354 24.15 -36.27 3.05
N HIS A 355 23.39 -36.46 4.14
CA HIS A 355 22.96 -37.77 4.65
C HIS A 355 21.87 -37.60 5.72
N THR A 356 21.23 -38.70 6.10
CA THR A 356 20.25 -38.75 7.20
C THR A 356 20.89 -39.29 8.47
N SER A 357 20.41 -38.86 9.64
CA SER A 357 20.80 -39.45 10.93
C SER A 357 20.33 -40.91 11.02
N GLU A 358 20.94 -41.69 11.92
CA GLU A 358 20.63 -43.12 12.10
C GLU A 358 19.19 -43.36 12.58
N ASP A 359 18.67 -42.45 13.39
CA ASP A 359 17.29 -42.45 13.87
C ASP A 359 16.28 -41.89 12.84
N ARG A 360 16.78 -41.44 11.68
CA ARG A 360 16.02 -40.78 10.60
C ARG A 360 15.23 -39.55 11.03
N LYS A 361 15.50 -39.02 12.23
CA LYS A 361 14.82 -37.82 12.74
C LYS A 361 15.41 -36.52 12.20
N TYR A 362 16.65 -36.55 11.72
CA TYR A 362 17.35 -35.38 11.23
C TYR A 362 17.97 -35.60 9.85
N LEU A 363 17.89 -34.58 9.01
CA LEU A 363 18.54 -34.44 7.72
C LEU A 363 19.78 -33.57 7.92
N ILE A 364 20.96 -34.08 7.53
CA ILE A 364 22.20 -33.31 7.56
C ILE A 364 22.34 -32.61 6.22
N MET A 365 22.20 -31.29 6.23
CA MET A 365 22.23 -30.41 5.08
C MET A 365 23.56 -29.63 5.07
N GLY A 366 24.29 -29.63 3.95
CA GLY A 366 25.62 -29.03 3.85
C GLY A 366 25.87 -28.32 2.52
N ASN A 367 26.67 -27.26 2.53
CA ASN A 367 27.08 -26.47 1.36
C ASN A 367 28.56 -26.71 0.97
N GLY A 368 29.18 -27.78 1.47
CA GLY A 368 30.59 -28.13 1.24
C GLY A 368 31.56 -27.55 2.26
N THR A 369 31.22 -26.45 2.94
CA THR A 369 32.06 -25.83 3.98
C THR A 369 31.45 -25.99 5.37
N GLN A 370 30.13 -25.87 5.47
CA GLN A 370 29.35 -26.01 6.70
C GLN A 370 28.26 -27.07 6.53
N ALA A 371 27.84 -27.65 7.64
CA ALA A 371 26.77 -28.63 7.69
C ALA A 371 25.94 -28.49 8.98
N PHE A 372 24.63 -28.54 8.84
CA PHE A 372 23.67 -28.40 9.92
C PHE A 372 22.67 -29.56 9.91
N ALA A 373 22.08 -29.83 11.07
CA ALA A 373 21.03 -30.81 11.24
C ALA A 373 19.66 -30.14 11.24
N VAL A 374 18.73 -30.68 10.46
CA VAL A 374 17.37 -30.18 10.28
C VAL A 374 16.40 -31.30 10.60
N ALA A 375 15.29 -31.05 11.27
CA ALA A 375 14.29 -32.10 11.51
C ALA A 375 13.77 -32.67 10.17
N ALA A 376 13.74 -33.99 10.04
CA ALA A 376 13.32 -34.70 8.82
C ALA A 376 11.80 -34.66 8.60
N GLU A 377 11.05 -34.43 9.68
CA GLU A 377 9.64 -34.07 9.64
C GLU A 377 9.54 -32.61 10.06
N PRO A 378 8.70 -31.78 9.40
CA PRO A 378 8.37 -30.50 9.98
C PRO A 378 7.86 -30.78 11.40
N PRO A 379 8.30 -30.04 12.44
CA PRO A 379 7.58 -30.10 13.69
C PRO A 379 6.14 -29.82 13.28
N GLU A 380 5.24 -30.79 13.52
CA GLU A 380 3.83 -30.48 13.60
C GLU A 380 3.78 -29.34 14.62
N LYS A 381 3.76 -28.09 14.13
CA LYS A 381 3.20 -26.99 14.88
C LYS A 381 1.87 -27.57 15.27
N ALA A 382 1.74 -27.92 16.54
CA ALA A 382 0.49 -28.32 17.14
C ALA A 382 -0.48 -27.21 16.75
N ASN A 383 -1.24 -27.46 15.68
CA ASN A 383 -2.15 -26.49 15.13
C ASN A 383 -3.15 -26.32 16.26
N PRO A 384 -3.25 -25.16 16.93
CA PRO A 384 -4.17 -25.01 18.05
C PRO A 384 -5.63 -25.25 17.61
N LEU A 385 -5.85 -25.30 16.28
CA LEU A 385 -7.10 -25.64 15.63
C LEU A 385 -7.32 -27.15 15.40
N LYS A 386 -6.35 -28.04 15.61
CA LYS A 386 -6.59 -29.50 15.48
C LYS A 386 -7.60 -29.99 16.52
N HIS A 387 -7.57 -29.43 17.73
CA HIS A 387 -8.59 -29.66 18.73
C HIS A 387 -9.95 -29.07 18.36
N VAL A 388 -9.99 -28.03 17.52
CA VAL A 388 -11.23 -27.41 17.04
C VAL A 388 -11.81 -28.21 15.87
N GLU A 389 -10.98 -28.73 14.96
CA GLU A 389 -11.40 -29.64 13.88
C GLU A 389 -11.86 -30.98 14.44
N ASP A 390 -11.11 -31.61 15.36
CA ASP A 390 -11.54 -32.84 16.03
C ASP A 390 -12.83 -32.60 16.86
N ALA A 391 -13.01 -31.43 17.47
CA ALA A 391 -14.23 -31.10 18.22
C ALA A 391 -15.44 -30.78 17.31
N ILE A 392 -15.21 -30.22 16.12
CA ILE A 392 -16.25 -29.95 15.12
C ILE A 392 -16.67 -31.27 14.44
N GLU A 393 -15.73 -32.14 14.09
CA GLU A 393 -16.04 -33.47 13.52
C GLU A 393 -16.67 -34.44 14.55
N GLN A 394 -16.34 -34.31 15.84
CA GLN A 394 -17.04 -35.05 16.91
C GLN A 394 -18.46 -34.52 17.17
N ASN A 395 -18.80 -33.29 16.73
CA ASN A 395 -20.09 -32.66 16.99
C ASN A 395 -21.18 -32.98 15.95
N ASP A 396 -20.83 -33.53 14.78
CA ASP A 396 -21.82 -34.03 13.82
C ASP A 396 -22.61 -35.24 14.37
N ASN A 397 -22.02 -36.01 15.29
CA ASN A 397 -22.71 -37.10 15.97
C ASN A 397 -23.52 -36.65 17.20
N ASN A 398 -23.40 -35.39 17.63
CA ASN A 398 -24.08 -34.88 18.82
C ASN A 398 -25.33 -34.03 18.48
N PHE A 399 -25.50 -33.61 17.22
CA PHE A 399 -26.69 -32.90 16.78
C PHE A 399 -27.82 -33.80 16.24
N ASP A 400 -27.54 -35.07 15.88
CA ASP A 400 -28.59 -36.02 15.48
C ASP A 400 -29.19 -36.82 16.67
N GLY A 401 -28.72 -36.55 17.90
CA GLY A 401 -29.16 -37.25 19.12
C GLY A 401 -30.25 -36.55 19.93
N ILE A 402 -30.64 -35.31 19.59
CA ILE A 402 -31.44 -34.44 20.48
C ILE A 402 -32.94 -34.37 20.10
N ILE A 403 -33.40 -35.03 19.04
CA ILE A 403 -34.84 -35.03 18.69
C ILE A 403 -35.53 -36.40 18.76
N ASN A 404 -34.83 -37.53 18.88
CA ASN A 404 -35.52 -38.82 19.02
C ASN A 404 -34.76 -39.82 19.90
N ASN A 405 -35.06 -39.85 21.21
CA ASN A 405 -35.20 -41.08 22.01
C ASN A 405 -35.48 -40.74 23.49
N THR A 406 -36.69 -40.29 23.80
CA THR A 406 -37.28 -40.66 25.09
C THR A 406 -37.80 -42.09 24.95
N PRO A 407 -37.39 -43.05 25.79
CA PRO A 407 -37.95 -44.40 25.73
C PRO A 407 -39.47 -44.32 25.90
N THR A 408 -40.22 -44.87 24.94
CA THR A 408 -41.66 -44.97 25.01
C THR A 408 -42.04 -45.85 26.22
N PRO A 409 -42.87 -45.38 27.15
CA PRO A 409 -43.24 -46.17 28.34
C PRO A 409 -43.99 -47.43 27.91
N THR A 410 -43.66 -48.56 28.51
CA THR A 410 -44.29 -49.86 28.25
C THR A 410 -45.70 -49.93 28.85
N ALA A 411 -46.51 -50.88 28.37
CA ALA A 411 -47.89 -51.01 28.85
C ALA A 411 -47.97 -51.24 30.37
N ASP A 412 -47.02 -52.00 30.92
CA ASP A 412 -46.95 -52.29 32.36
C ASP A 412 -46.67 -51.03 33.21
N GLU A 413 -45.81 -50.13 32.72
CA GLU A 413 -45.49 -48.86 33.40
C GLU A 413 -46.68 -47.89 33.39
N LEU A 414 -47.47 -47.90 32.31
CA LEU A 414 -48.69 -47.10 32.21
C LEU A 414 -49.82 -47.68 33.08
N GLU A 415 -49.90 -49.01 33.25
CA GLU A 415 -50.89 -49.64 34.14
C GLU A 415 -50.60 -49.37 35.62
N GLU A 416 -49.33 -49.35 36.03
CA GLU A 416 -48.93 -48.94 37.39
C GLU A 416 -49.24 -47.48 37.68
N LYS A 417 -49.02 -46.57 36.72
CA LYS A 417 -49.42 -45.17 36.86
C LYS A 417 -50.93 -45.00 37.02
N ALA A 418 -51.73 -45.75 36.27
CA ALA A 418 -53.18 -45.77 36.42
C ALA A 418 -53.61 -46.29 37.81
N ARG A 419 -52.94 -47.32 38.34
CA ARG A 419 -53.20 -47.86 39.68
C ARG A 419 -52.79 -46.90 40.80
N ASN A 420 -51.77 -46.09 40.56
CA ASN A 420 -51.33 -45.03 41.48
C ASN A 420 -52.23 -43.76 41.42
N GLY A 421 -53.29 -43.78 40.60
CA GLY A 421 -54.28 -42.70 40.51
C GLY A 421 -53.87 -41.55 39.57
N GLU A 422 -52.82 -41.74 38.77
CA GLU A 422 -52.42 -40.78 37.74
C GLU A 422 -53.29 -40.92 36.49
N GLN A 423 -53.55 -39.80 35.81
CA GLN A 423 -54.29 -39.80 34.55
C GLN A 423 -53.39 -40.28 33.41
N ILE A 424 -53.75 -41.42 32.81
CA ILE A 424 -53.09 -41.94 31.60
C ILE A 424 -53.96 -41.71 30.36
N SER A 425 -53.31 -41.46 29.21
CA SER A 425 -53.99 -41.37 27.93
C SER A 425 -54.31 -42.75 27.37
N LEU A 426 -55.57 -42.97 27.01
CA LEU A 426 -56.05 -44.24 26.43
C LEU A 426 -55.41 -44.53 25.06
N ALA A 427 -54.99 -43.48 24.35
CA ALA A 427 -54.28 -43.60 23.07
C ALA A 427 -52.83 -44.05 23.25
N GLU A 428 -52.15 -43.59 24.30
CA GLU A 428 -50.77 -43.99 24.63
C GLU A 428 -50.70 -45.44 25.11
N TYR A 429 -51.66 -45.85 25.95
CA TYR A 429 -51.77 -47.25 26.39
C TYR A 429 -52.04 -48.21 25.23
N ALA A 430 -52.88 -47.82 24.27
CA ALA A 430 -53.15 -48.62 23.07
C ALA A 430 -51.93 -48.70 22.12
N ALA A 431 -51.10 -47.65 22.07
CA ALA A 431 -49.85 -47.66 21.31
C ALA A 431 -48.80 -48.57 21.97
N ALA A 432 -48.66 -48.51 23.30
CA ALA A 432 -47.75 -49.37 24.05
C ALA A 432 -48.10 -50.86 23.91
N LEU A 433 -49.40 -51.22 24.02
CA LEU A 433 -49.87 -52.59 23.81
C LEU A 433 -49.61 -53.13 22.39
N LYS A 434 -49.58 -52.26 21.37
CA LYS A 434 -49.22 -52.65 20.00
C LYS A 434 -47.72 -52.90 19.86
N ALA A 435 -46.89 -52.04 20.47
CA ALA A 435 -45.44 -52.17 20.44
C ALA A 435 -44.95 -53.45 21.14
N ASP A 436 -45.53 -53.81 22.29
CA ASP A 436 -45.18 -55.05 23.01
C ASP A 436 -45.55 -56.32 22.22
N LYS A 437 -46.63 -56.23 21.42
CA LYS A 437 -47.10 -57.33 20.56
C LYS A 437 -46.21 -57.55 19.34
N GLU A 438 -45.49 -56.52 18.89
CA GLU A 438 -44.53 -56.59 17.78
C GLU A 438 -43.16 -57.10 18.26
N GLN A 439 -42.70 -56.72 19.46
CA GLN A 439 -41.44 -57.23 20.05
C GLN A 439 -41.47 -58.74 20.39
N GLY A 440 -42.65 -59.34 20.54
CA GLY A 440 -42.81 -60.79 20.79
C GLY A 440 -42.46 -61.71 19.60
N LYS A 441 -42.13 -61.17 18.41
CA LYS A 441 -41.89 -61.98 17.20
C LYS A 441 -40.43 -62.29 16.87
N GLU A 442 -39.45 -61.71 17.56
CA GLU A 442 -38.02 -61.89 17.24
C GLU A 442 -37.19 -62.43 18.41
N LYS A 443 -37.37 -63.70 18.80
CA LYS A 443 -36.30 -64.46 19.49
C LYS A 443 -36.26 -65.91 19.03
N LYS A 444 -35.23 -66.27 18.25
CA LYS A 444 -34.67 -67.63 18.14
C LYS A 444 -33.20 -67.61 18.60
N PRO A 445 -32.72 -68.59 19.38
CA PRO A 445 -31.42 -68.50 20.06
C PRO A 445 -30.28 -69.12 19.22
N GLY A 446 -29.17 -68.39 19.10
CA GLY A 446 -27.90 -68.89 18.56
C GLY A 446 -27.03 -69.52 19.66
N ILE A 447 -26.69 -70.78 19.47
CA ILE A 447 -25.90 -71.64 20.36
C ILE A 447 -24.43 -71.21 20.40
N LYS A 448 -23.84 -71.14 21.60
CA LYS A 448 -22.39 -71.02 21.84
C LYS A 448 -21.73 -72.41 21.81
N CYS A 449 -20.57 -72.54 21.16
CA CYS A 449 -19.62 -73.61 21.46
C CYS A 449 -18.16 -73.10 21.36
N PHE A 450 -17.33 -73.68 22.22
CA PHE A 450 -16.00 -73.27 22.70
C PHE A 450 -14.89 -74.19 22.12
N CYS A 451 -13.62 -73.88 22.44
CA CYS A 451 -12.35 -74.66 22.33
C CYS A 451 -11.69 -74.77 20.92
N GLY A 452 -10.37 -74.80 20.68
CA GLY A 452 -9.11 -74.93 21.46
C GLY A 452 -8.05 -75.59 20.53
N PHE A 453 -6.78 -75.13 20.51
CA PHE A 453 -5.58 -75.59 19.74
C PHE A 453 -5.28 -77.13 19.80
N PRO A 454 -4.24 -77.74 19.14
CA PRO A 454 -3.40 -77.46 17.93
C PRO A 454 -3.08 -78.68 17.02
N ALA A 455 -2.39 -78.52 15.85
CA ALA A 455 -1.33 -79.42 15.33
C ALA A 455 -0.72 -79.01 13.95
N ARG A 456 0.62 -79.04 13.83
CA ARG A 456 1.48 -79.09 12.60
C ARG A 456 1.64 -80.57 12.12
N PRO A 457 2.43 -80.96 11.08
CA PRO A 457 2.96 -80.28 9.88
C PRO A 457 2.77 -81.11 8.56
N GLY A 458 3.05 -80.53 7.38
CA GLY A 458 3.09 -81.26 6.10
C GLY A 458 4.13 -80.68 5.12
N ARG A 459 5.07 -81.52 4.71
CA ARG A 459 6.25 -81.28 3.84
C ARG A 459 5.90 -81.30 2.34
N ALA A 460 6.89 -80.86 1.54
CA ALA A 460 7.15 -81.14 0.11
C ALA A 460 6.48 -80.18 -0.90
N VAL A 461 7.23 -79.26 -1.55
CA VAL A 461 8.19 -79.44 -2.65
C VAL A 461 7.51 -79.94 -3.93
N LEU A 462 7.35 -79.07 -4.95
CA LEU A 462 8.06 -79.13 -6.24
C LEU A 462 7.57 -78.03 -7.21
N ARG A 463 8.56 -77.27 -7.72
CA ARG A 463 8.77 -76.73 -9.08
C ARG A 463 7.54 -76.68 -10.02
N SER A 464 7.36 -75.55 -10.73
CA SER A 464 7.94 -75.35 -12.07
C SER A 464 7.58 -74.00 -12.70
N ALA A 465 8.37 -73.67 -13.73
CA ALA A 465 8.06 -72.81 -14.88
C ALA A 465 8.25 -71.29 -14.77
N THR A 466 9.49 -70.90 -15.03
CA THR A 466 9.89 -69.79 -15.92
C THR A 466 8.95 -69.62 -17.11
N LEU A 467 8.62 -68.37 -17.46
CA LEU A 467 8.34 -67.94 -18.83
C LEU A 467 8.68 -66.45 -18.98
N PHE A 468 9.70 -66.23 -19.82
CA PHE A 468 10.08 -65.09 -20.66
C PHE A 468 9.69 -63.66 -20.27
#